data_AF-A0A7S0IME6-F1
#
_entry.id   AF-A0A7S0IME6-F1
#
_cell.length_a   1.000
_cell.length_b   1.000
_cell.length_c   1.000
_cell.angle_alpha   90.00
_cell.angle_beta   90.00
_cell.angle_gamma   90.00
#
_symmetry.space_group_name_H-M   'P 1'
#
loop_
_entity.id
_entity.type
_entity.pdbx_description
1 polymer ?
#
loop_
_entity_poly.entity_id
_entity_poly.type
_entity_poly.pdbx_seq_one_letter_code
_entity_poly.pdbx_strand_id
1 'polypeptide(L)'
;AAARLVAASLPLLSAALNTTVVGEQLVQQRTSSAVTVKCNCYHASKAVLLGDAAHSTGGASGQGCNSALQDAAALADLLQAEGRAMRGRASTTEAVVRAALLAYSQQRVPEGRALLELSVGPSRAAGPVRRALFALSTAASAVLSRAGLGEPPLQTELTTSLVPFADIRRRRSAAYGPFPEPLEFERDIAEVVSSMMPPQVGP
;
A
#
# COMPACT_ATOMS: atom_id res chain seq x y z
N ALA A 1 12.98 11.42 -33.31
CA ALA A 1 11.50 11.41 -33.22
C ALA A 1 11.01 11.59 -31.78
N ALA A 2 11.47 10.78 -30.82
CA ALA A 2 11.08 10.86 -29.41
C ALA A 2 11.30 12.26 -28.76
N ALA A 3 12.49 12.86 -28.91
CA ALA A 3 12.77 14.21 -28.37
C ALA A 3 11.77 15.27 -28.86
N ARG A 4 11.44 15.26 -30.15
CA ARG A 4 10.47 16.21 -30.75
C ARG A 4 9.06 15.98 -30.21
N LEU A 5 8.67 14.71 -29.99
CA LEU A 5 7.38 14.37 -29.42
C LEU A 5 7.26 14.87 -27.97
N VAL A 6 8.29 14.61 -27.14
CA VAL A 6 8.32 15.04 -25.73
C VAL A 6 8.36 16.57 -25.62
N ALA A 7 9.16 17.24 -26.45
CA ALA A 7 9.24 18.70 -26.48
C ALA A 7 7.91 19.36 -26.93
N ALA A 8 7.18 18.73 -27.85
CA ALA A 8 5.86 19.20 -28.26
C ALA A 8 4.80 19.00 -27.17
N SER A 9 4.89 17.92 -26.40
CA SER A 9 3.99 17.65 -25.27
C SER A 9 4.32 18.47 -24.01
N LEU A 10 5.57 18.90 -23.84
CA LEU A 10 6.06 19.65 -22.68
C LEU A 10 6.77 20.95 -23.13
N PRO A 11 6.03 21.93 -23.68
CA PRO A 11 6.63 23.12 -24.30
C PRO A 11 7.49 23.94 -23.33
N LEU A 12 7.12 23.97 -22.04
CA LEU A 12 7.88 24.66 -20.99
C LEU A 12 9.26 24.02 -20.74
N LEU A 13 9.45 22.75 -21.09
CA LEU A 13 10.70 22.02 -20.93
C LEU A 13 11.46 21.85 -22.26
N SER A 14 10.87 22.31 -23.37
CA SER A 14 11.40 22.07 -24.72
C SER A 14 12.83 22.57 -24.92
N ALA A 15 13.17 23.75 -24.39
CA ALA A 15 14.54 24.27 -24.44
C ALA A 15 15.48 23.33 -23.68
N ALA A 16 15.17 23.01 -22.42
CA ALA A 16 16.00 22.15 -21.57
C ALA A 16 16.18 20.73 -22.17
N LEU A 17 15.13 20.16 -22.76
CA LEU A 17 15.17 18.84 -23.40
C LEU A 17 16.12 18.76 -24.59
N ASN A 18 16.32 19.87 -25.30
CA ASN A 18 17.10 19.91 -26.54
C ASN A 18 18.51 20.51 -26.36
N THR A 19 18.78 21.24 -25.27
CA THR A 19 20.04 21.99 -25.10
C THR A 19 20.87 21.56 -23.89
N THR A 20 20.36 20.65 -23.05
CA THR A 20 21.08 20.21 -21.85
C THR A 20 21.40 18.73 -21.89
N VAL A 21 22.50 18.36 -21.24
CA VAL A 21 22.91 16.95 -21.05
C VAL A 21 21.82 16.15 -20.32
N VAL A 22 21.09 16.78 -19.39
CA VAL A 22 19.96 16.14 -18.69
C VAL A 22 18.80 15.85 -19.63
N GLY A 23 18.53 16.77 -20.57
CA GLY A 23 17.54 16.58 -21.63
C GLY A 23 17.89 15.41 -22.55
N GLU A 24 19.15 15.34 -22.98
CA GLU A 24 19.66 14.23 -23.78
C GLU A 24 19.56 12.90 -23.03
N GLN A 25 19.95 12.87 -21.75
CA GLN A 25 19.84 11.70 -20.89
C GLN A 25 18.39 11.23 -20.76
N LEU A 26 17.44 12.15 -20.53
CA LEU A 26 16.02 11.81 -20.38
C LEU A 26 15.44 11.20 -21.67
N VAL A 27 15.82 11.73 -22.83
CA VAL A 27 15.39 11.19 -24.14
C VAL A 27 15.98 9.82 -24.41
N GLN A 28 17.22 9.58 -23.98
CA GLN A 28 17.93 8.30 -24.18
C GLN A 28 17.55 7.23 -23.13
N GLN A 29 16.96 7.64 -22.01
CA GLN A 29 16.60 6.73 -20.92
C GLN A 29 15.52 5.75 -21.38
N ARG A 30 15.72 4.46 -21.05
CA ARG A 30 14.68 3.45 -21.23
C ARG A 30 13.51 3.74 -20.30
N THR A 31 12.30 3.70 -20.84
CA THR A 31 11.07 3.80 -20.05
C THR A 31 11.02 2.66 -19.04
N SER A 32 10.87 2.99 -17.76
CA SER A 32 10.58 2.00 -16.72
C SER A 32 9.10 1.62 -16.73
N SER A 33 8.80 0.38 -16.34
CA SER A 33 7.44 -0.08 -16.10
C SER A 33 7.18 -0.14 -14.61
N ALA A 34 6.15 0.58 -14.14
CA ALA A 34 5.63 0.40 -12.80
C ALA A 34 4.80 -0.89 -12.73
N VAL A 35 5.10 -1.74 -11.75
CA VAL A 35 4.36 -2.98 -11.48
C VAL A 35 3.68 -2.86 -10.12
N THR A 36 2.46 -3.37 -10.01
CA THR A 36 1.76 -3.49 -8.74
C THR A 36 1.82 -4.92 -8.24
N VAL A 37 2.21 -5.11 -6.98
CA VAL A 37 2.27 -6.42 -6.32
C VAL A 37 1.28 -6.42 -5.17
N LYS A 38 0.55 -7.53 -5.02
CA LYS A 38 -0.39 -7.74 -3.92
C LYS A 38 -0.29 -9.19 -3.44
N CYS A 39 0.13 -9.36 -2.20
CA CYS A 39 0.10 -10.64 -1.51
C CYS A 39 -1.12 -10.74 -0.58
N ASN A 40 -1.63 -11.96 -0.36
CA ASN A 40 -2.72 -12.26 0.58
C ASN A 40 -2.20 -12.66 1.98
N CYS A 41 -0.91 -12.97 2.10
CA CYS A 41 -0.19 -13.18 3.35
C CYS A 41 1.24 -12.67 3.17
N TYR A 42 1.84 -12.08 4.20
CA TYR A 42 3.20 -11.53 4.13
C TYR A 42 4.24 -12.41 4.81
N HIS A 43 3.88 -13.59 5.29
CA HIS A 43 4.84 -14.52 5.87
C HIS A 43 4.57 -15.95 5.43
N ALA A 44 5.63 -16.76 5.48
CA ALA A 44 5.56 -18.20 5.31
C ALA A 44 6.65 -18.84 6.17
N SER A 45 6.26 -19.72 7.10
CA SER A 45 7.18 -20.34 8.07
C SER A 45 8.01 -19.30 8.83
N LYS A 46 9.32 -19.22 8.57
CA LYS A 46 10.28 -18.30 9.20
C LYS A 46 10.66 -17.11 8.30
N ALA A 47 10.05 -17.00 7.12
CA ALA A 47 10.29 -15.93 6.16
C ALA A 47 9.16 -14.90 6.17
N VAL A 48 9.51 -13.63 5.96
CA VAL A 48 8.59 -12.50 5.91
C VAL A 48 8.91 -11.60 4.73
N LEU A 49 7.87 -11.07 4.09
CA LEU A 49 7.92 -10.06 3.05
C LEU A 49 7.54 -8.71 3.66
N LEU A 50 8.22 -7.64 3.26
CA LEU A 50 7.92 -6.27 3.66
C LEU A 50 8.16 -5.30 2.49
N GLY A 51 7.49 -4.14 2.52
CA GLY A 51 7.60 -3.12 1.47
C GLY A 51 7.19 -3.65 0.09
N ASP A 52 7.91 -3.25 -0.96
CA ASP A 52 7.57 -3.60 -2.36
C ASP A 52 7.53 -5.12 -2.63
N ALA A 53 8.22 -5.94 -1.84
CA ALA A 53 8.14 -7.40 -1.95
C ALA A 53 6.77 -7.95 -1.50
N ALA A 54 6.09 -7.26 -0.60
CA ALA A 54 4.78 -7.64 -0.07
C ALA A 54 3.63 -6.88 -0.77
N HIS A 55 3.82 -5.59 -0.99
CA HIS A 55 2.85 -4.70 -1.62
C HIS A 55 3.57 -3.57 -2.38
N SER A 56 3.47 -3.61 -3.71
CA SER A 56 3.99 -2.53 -4.55
C SER A 56 2.83 -1.77 -5.20
N THR A 57 2.86 -0.44 -5.10
CA THR A 57 1.74 0.44 -5.45
C THR A 57 1.94 1.23 -6.74
N GLY A 58 3.03 0.97 -7.47
CA GLY A 58 3.33 1.60 -8.76
C GLY A 58 3.72 3.09 -8.67
N GLY A 59 3.93 3.63 -7.46
CA GLY A 59 4.52 4.95 -7.23
C GLY A 59 3.57 6.15 -7.27
N ALA A 60 2.30 5.97 -7.60
CA ALA A 60 1.36 7.08 -7.83
C ALA A 60 1.11 7.98 -6.59
N SER A 61 1.11 7.41 -5.39
CA SER A 61 0.81 8.13 -4.14
C SER A 61 2.05 8.65 -3.40
N GLY A 62 3.26 8.25 -3.82
CA GLY A 62 4.51 8.57 -3.12
C GLY A 62 4.68 7.85 -1.77
N GLN A 63 3.84 6.88 -1.42
CA GLN A 63 3.82 6.24 -0.10
C GLN A 63 4.64 4.94 0.01
N GLY A 64 5.26 4.46 -1.07
CA GLY A 64 5.99 3.18 -1.07
C GLY A 64 7.03 3.10 0.05
N CYS A 65 7.97 4.05 0.10
CA CYS A 65 9.00 4.10 1.14
C CYS A 65 8.40 4.24 2.56
N ASN A 66 7.43 5.15 2.75
CA ASN A 66 6.80 5.37 4.05
C ASN A 66 6.10 4.10 4.56
N SER A 67 5.37 3.41 3.69
CA SER A 67 4.68 2.16 4.04
C SER A 67 5.66 1.02 4.37
N ALA A 68 6.80 0.94 3.66
CA ALA A 68 7.85 -0.02 3.97
C ALA A 68 8.53 0.26 5.32
N LEU A 69 8.71 1.54 5.70
CA LEU A 69 9.22 1.91 7.02
C LEU A 69 8.21 1.57 8.13
N GLN A 70 6.91 1.80 7.89
CA GLN A 70 5.87 1.37 8.82
C GLN A 70 5.82 -0.16 8.97
N ASP A 71 6.04 -0.91 7.90
CA ASP A 71 6.16 -2.37 7.97
C ASP A 71 7.33 -2.80 8.85
N ALA A 72 8.50 -2.20 8.66
CA ALA A 72 9.68 -2.52 9.46
C ALA A 72 9.45 -2.21 10.95
N ALA A 73 8.83 -1.07 11.26
CA ALA A 73 8.46 -0.69 12.62
C ALA A 73 7.46 -1.69 13.24
N ALA A 74 6.37 -1.99 12.53
CA ALA A 74 5.35 -2.92 13.00
C ALA A 74 5.92 -4.32 13.26
N LEU A 75 6.77 -4.83 12.36
CA LEU A 75 7.43 -6.13 12.54
C LEU A 75 8.33 -6.12 13.79
N ALA A 76 9.13 -5.07 13.99
CA ALA A 76 9.99 -4.94 15.15
C ALA A 76 9.20 -4.88 16.47
N ASP A 77 8.11 -4.11 16.49
CA ASP A 77 7.24 -3.97 17.65
C ASP A 77 6.55 -5.29 18.02
N LEU A 78 6.04 -6.03 17.03
CA LEU A 78 5.38 -7.31 17.25
C LEU A 78 6.35 -8.40 17.73
N LEU A 79 7.56 -8.46 17.16
CA LEU A 79 8.60 -9.38 17.63
C LEU A 79 8.97 -9.12 19.11
N GLN A 80 9.06 -7.83 19.50
CA GLN A 80 9.32 -7.46 20.89
C GLN A 80 8.12 -7.77 21.79
N ALA A 81 6.90 -7.48 21.34
CA ALA A 81 5.68 -7.71 22.11
C ALA A 81 5.48 -9.20 22.41
N GLU A 82 5.57 -10.06 21.40
CA GLU A 82 5.46 -11.51 21.56
C GLU A 82 6.61 -12.08 22.41
N GLY A 83 7.84 -11.58 22.21
CA GLY A 83 8.98 -11.97 23.02
C GLY A 83 8.82 -11.61 24.51
N ARG A 84 8.16 -10.49 24.83
CA ARG A 84 7.81 -10.12 26.21
C ARG A 84 6.66 -10.96 26.74
N ALA A 85 5.60 -11.17 25.95
CA ALA A 85 4.40 -11.92 26.35
C ALA A 85 4.68 -13.39 26.65
N MET A 86 5.66 -13.98 25.97
CA MET A 86 6.06 -15.38 26.17
C MET A 86 7.25 -15.55 27.12
N ARG A 87 7.84 -14.46 27.62
CA ARG A 87 8.94 -14.51 28.59
C ARG A 87 8.47 -15.21 29.87
N GLY A 88 9.23 -16.21 30.32
CA GLY A 88 8.90 -17.01 31.51
C GLY A 88 7.90 -18.14 31.27
N ARG A 89 7.36 -18.29 30.05
CA ARG A 89 6.65 -19.49 29.61
C ARG A 89 7.64 -20.46 28.99
N ALA A 90 7.37 -21.78 29.06
CA ALA A 90 8.12 -22.80 28.32
C ALA A 90 7.82 -22.69 26.80
N SER A 91 8.25 -21.60 26.20
CA SER A 91 8.02 -21.23 24.80
C SER A 91 9.35 -21.22 24.06
N THR A 92 9.35 -21.70 22.82
CA THR A 92 10.54 -21.67 21.97
C THR A 92 10.62 -20.34 21.22
N THR A 93 11.84 -19.91 20.86
CA THR A 93 12.03 -18.74 19.98
C THR A 93 11.24 -18.87 18.68
N GLU A 94 11.09 -20.09 18.16
CA GLU A 94 10.29 -20.36 16.98
C GLU A 94 8.80 -20.09 17.18
N ALA A 95 8.23 -20.44 18.35
CA ALA A 95 6.84 -20.14 18.67
C ALA A 95 6.60 -18.62 18.75
N VAL A 96 7.54 -17.88 19.35
CA VAL A 96 7.51 -16.41 19.42
C VAL A 96 7.53 -15.79 18.03
N VAL A 97 8.48 -16.21 17.18
CA VAL A 97 8.61 -15.70 15.80
C VAL A 97 7.35 -16.01 15.00
N ARG A 98 6.82 -17.24 15.09
CA ARG A 98 5.60 -17.62 14.36
C ARG A 98 4.38 -16.79 14.78
N ALA A 99 4.21 -16.54 16.07
CA ALA A 99 3.14 -15.69 16.58
C ALA A 99 3.28 -14.25 16.06
N ALA A 100 4.49 -13.69 16.12
CA ALA A 100 4.76 -12.33 15.65
C ALA A 100 4.53 -12.18 14.13
N LEU A 101 4.93 -13.17 13.32
CA LEU A 101 4.74 -13.14 11.87
C LEU A 101 3.26 -13.26 11.45
N LEU A 102 2.48 -14.06 12.19
CA LEU A 102 1.04 -14.14 12.00
C LEU A 102 0.38 -12.79 12.31
N ALA A 103 0.67 -12.21 13.48
CA ALA A 103 0.16 -10.90 13.87
C ALA A 103 0.57 -9.81 12.88
N TYR A 104 1.81 -9.86 12.36
CA TYR A 104 2.32 -8.93 11.36
C TYR A 104 1.53 -9.00 10.07
N SER A 105 1.24 -10.21 9.57
CA SER A 105 0.43 -10.36 8.36
C SER A 105 -1.00 -9.86 8.58
N GLN A 106 -1.61 -10.19 9.71
CA GLN A 106 -2.96 -9.71 10.07
C GLN A 106 -3.01 -8.18 10.15
N GLN A 107 -1.96 -7.54 10.66
CA GLN A 107 -1.89 -6.08 10.77
C GLN A 107 -1.55 -5.40 9.43
N ARG A 108 -0.65 -5.94 8.61
CA ARG A 108 -0.05 -5.22 7.47
C ARG A 108 -0.59 -5.59 6.09
N VAL A 109 -1.20 -6.77 5.93
CA VAL A 109 -1.91 -7.12 4.68
C VAL A 109 -3.07 -6.16 4.38
N PRO A 110 -3.94 -5.80 5.35
CA PRO A 110 -5.00 -4.82 5.11
C PRO A 110 -4.46 -3.47 4.66
N GLU A 111 -3.37 -3.02 5.29
CA GLU A 111 -2.72 -1.73 5.03
C GLU A 111 -2.16 -1.66 3.60
N GLY A 112 -1.39 -2.67 3.17
CA GLY A 112 -0.85 -2.69 1.80
C GLY A 112 -1.94 -2.78 0.74
N ARG A 113 -3.00 -3.57 0.99
CA ARG A 113 -4.16 -3.66 0.08
C ARG A 113 -4.91 -2.34 -0.02
N ALA A 114 -5.17 -1.70 1.11
CA ALA A 114 -5.84 -0.41 1.16
C ALA A 114 -5.01 0.67 0.44
N LEU A 115 -3.71 0.73 0.70
CA LEU A 115 -2.82 1.70 0.06
C LEU A 115 -2.79 1.53 -1.47
N LEU A 116 -2.74 0.28 -1.97
CA LEU A 116 -2.82 0.02 -3.40
C LEU A 116 -4.14 0.54 -3.99
N GLU A 117 -5.28 0.20 -3.38
CA GLU A 117 -6.60 0.65 -3.86
C GLU A 117 -6.73 2.18 -3.84
N LEU A 118 -6.27 2.83 -2.76
CA LEU A 118 -6.24 4.29 -2.63
C LEU A 118 -5.31 4.96 -3.66
N SER A 119 -4.21 4.29 -4.05
CA SER A 119 -3.25 4.81 -5.03
C SER A 119 -3.73 4.69 -6.47
N VAL A 120 -4.41 3.59 -6.82
CA VAL A 120 -4.95 3.38 -8.18
C VAL A 120 -6.27 4.11 -8.43
N GLY A 121 -6.98 4.47 -7.35
CA GLY A 121 -8.28 5.12 -7.42
C GLY A 121 -9.43 4.12 -7.63
N PRO A 122 -10.68 4.61 -7.74
CA PRO A 122 -11.84 3.75 -7.95
C PRO A 122 -11.68 2.91 -9.23
N SER A 123 -12.11 1.64 -9.16
CA SER A 123 -11.96 0.66 -10.24
C SER A 123 -12.40 1.22 -11.60
N ARG A 124 -11.68 0.86 -12.67
CA ARG A 124 -12.08 1.18 -14.05
C ARG A 124 -13.45 0.60 -14.44
N ALA A 125 -13.95 -0.39 -13.69
CA ALA A 125 -15.31 -0.89 -13.80
C ALA A 125 -16.38 0.10 -13.32
N ALA A 126 -16.00 1.11 -12.52
CA ALA A 126 -16.86 2.24 -12.24
C ALA A 126 -17.03 3.05 -13.54
N GLY A 127 -18.25 3.05 -14.08
CA GLY A 127 -18.57 3.75 -15.32
C GLY A 127 -18.13 5.23 -15.32
N PRO A 128 -18.04 5.87 -16.50
CA PRO A 128 -17.43 7.20 -16.67
C PRO A 128 -18.09 8.27 -15.79
N VAL A 129 -19.40 8.20 -15.58
CA VAL A 129 -20.15 9.12 -14.70
C VAL A 129 -19.67 9.06 -13.26
N ARG A 130 -19.46 7.85 -12.71
CA ARG A 130 -19.02 7.68 -11.32
C ARG A 130 -17.60 8.19 -11.11
N ARG A 131 -16.74 8.04 -12.13
CA ARG A 131 -15.38 8.60 -12.12
C ARG A 131 -15.38 10.13 -12.19
N ALA A 132 -16.25 10.72 -13.02
CA ALA A 132 -16.42 12.17 -13.09
C ALA A 132 -16.95 12.74 -11.75
N LEU A 133 -17.96 12.09 -11.17
CA LEU A 133 -18.48 12.46 -9.85
C LEU A 133 -17.42 12.33 -8.76
N PHE A 134 -16.59 11.28 -8.80
CA PHE A 134 -15.47 11.14 -7.86
C PHE A 134 -14.45 12.29 -7.99
N ALA A 135 -14.07 12.66 -9.21
CA ALA A 135 -13.17 13.78 -9.46
C ALA A 135 -13.76 15.10 -8.94
N LEU A 136 -15.05 15.37 -9.22
CA LEU A 136 -15.77 16.54 -8.72
C LEU A 136 -15.84 16.55 -7.18
N SER A 137 -16.16 15.41 -6.56
CA SER A 137 -16.20 15.29 -5.10
C SER A 137 -14.85 15.56 -4.46
N THR A 138 -13.76 15.11 -5.10
CA THR A 138 -12.39 15.35 -4.61
C THR A 138 -12.05 16.83 -4.64
N ALA A 139 -12.43 17.53 -5.71
CA ALA A 139 -12.25 18.99 -5.82
C ALA A 139 -13.10 19.74 -4.78
N ALA A 140 -14.37 19.35 -4.60
CA ALA A 140 -15.25 19.95 -3.59
C ALA A 140 -14.72 19.72 -2.17
N SER A 141 -14.28 18.52 -1.82
CA SER A 141 -13.67 18.20 -0.54
C SER A 141 -12.41 19.04 -0.28
N ALA A 142 -11.57 19.27 -1.29
CA ALA A 142 -10.38 20.12 -1.13
C ALA A 142 -10.72 21.59 -0.83
N VAL A 143 -11.84 22.10 -1.36
CA VAL A 143 -12.30 23.46 -1.05
C VAL A 143 -12.92 23.51 0.35
N LEU A 144 -13.80 22.56 0.67
CA LEU A 144 -14.48 22.49 1.96
C LEU A 144 -13.49 22.27 3.11
N SER A 145 -12.50 21.39 2.93
CA SER A 145 -11.48 21.11 3.94
C SER A 145 -10.64 22.36 4.26
N ARG A 146 -10.37 23.22 3.27
CA ARG A 146 -9.67 24.49 3.49
C ARG A 146 -10.47 25.48 4.34
N ALA A 147 -11.80 25.36 4.31
CA ALA A 147 -12.69 26.13 5.18
C ALA A 147 -12.91 25.46 6.56
N GLY A 148 -12.22 24.35 6.86
CA GLY A 148 -12.39 23.58 8.10
C GLY A 148 -13.66 22.74 8.14
N LEU A 149 -14.34 22.56 7.01
CA LEU A 149 -15.58 21.80 6.91
C LEU A 149 -15.32 20.49 6.15
N GLY A 150 -15.53 19.35 6.83
CA GLY A 150 -15.43 18.01 6.21
C GLY A 150 -14.06 17.35 6.34
N GLU A 151 -13.95 16.16 5.74
CA GLU A 151 -12.72 15.36 5.81
C GLU A 151 -11.59 15.99 4.98
N PRO A 152 -10.33 15.88 5.45
CA PRO A 152 -9.18 16.31 4.66
C PRO A 152 -9.07 15.53 3.33
N PRO A 153 -8.47 16.14 2.30
CA PRO A 153 -8.22 15.47 1.03
C PRO A 153 -7.44 14.17 1.25
N LEU A 154 -7.70 13.16 0.42
CA LEU A 154 -7.04 11.85 0.53
C LEU A 154 -5.50 12.00 0.59
N GLN A 155 -4.92 12.85 -0.27
CA GLN A 155 -3.47 13.05 -0.27
C GLN A 155 -2.97 13.62 1.06
N THR A 156 -3.72 14.53 1.69
CA THR A 156 -3.39 15.06 3.02
C THR A 156 -3.42 13.94 4.05
N GLU A 157 -4.46 13.10 4.09
CA GLU A 157 -4.49 11.95 5.02
C GLU A 157 -3.33 10.97 4.77
N LEU A 158 -2.99 10.68 3.53
CA LEU A 158 -1.89 9.75 3.22
C LEU A 158 -0.51 10.32 3.60
N THR A 159 -0.35 11.64 3.61
CA THR A 159 0.97 12.27 3.79
C THR A 159 1.20 12.87 5.17
N THR A 160 0.15 13.30 5.87
CA THR A 160 0.27 14.08 7.12
C THR A 160 -0.42 13.44 8.31
N SER A 161 -0.86 12.19 8.20
CA SER A 161 -1.58 11.47 9.24
C SER A 161 -1.00 10.07 9.47
N LEU A 162 -1.20 9.54 10.67
CA LEU A 162 -0.88 8.17 11.06
C LEU A 162 -2.13 7.27 11.10
N VAL A 163 -3.27 7.76 10.59
CA VAL A 163 -4.49 6.97 10.49
C VAL A 163 -4.21 5.77 9.56
N PRO A 164 -4.58 4.54 9.97
CA PRO A 164 -4.38 3.35 9.13
C PRO A 164 -5.00 3.50 7.74
N PHE A 165 -4.28 3.05 6.72
CA PHE A 165 -4.76 3.07 5.33
C PHE A 165 -6.05 2.26 5.19
N ALA A 166 -6.19 1.15 5.90
CA ALA A 166 -7.42 0.36 5.90
C ALA A 166 -8.62 1.19 6.36
N ASP A 167 -8.46 2.03 7.38
CA ASP A 167 -9.54 2.87 7.90
C ASP A 167 -9.87 4.03 6.95
N ILE A 168 -8.84 4.67 6.39
CA ILE A 168 -8.98 5.68 5.32
C ILE A 168 -9.78 5.09 4.13
N ARG A 169 -9.50 3.82 3.79
CA ARG A 169 -10.16 3.09 2.71
C ARG A 169 -11.61 2.70 3.05
N ARG A 170 -11.89 2.28 4.28
CA ARG A 170 -13.26 1.94 4.75
C ARG A 170 -14.17 3.17 4.78
N ARG A 171 -13.69 4.31 5.29
CA ARG A 171 -14.47 5.57 5.30
C ARG A 171 -14.89 6.01 3.89
N ARG A 172 -14.13 5.63 2.87
CA ARG A 172 -14.39 5.96 1.46
C ARG A 172 -15.15 4.89 0.68
N SER A 173 -15.95 4.07 1.36
CA SER A 173 -16.73 2.98 0.72
C SER A 173 -17.68 3.47 -0.38
N ALA A 174 -18.23 4.69 -0.28
CA ALA A 174 -19.06 5.27 -1.34
C ALA A 174 -18.32 5.41 -2.68
N ALA A 175 -17.04 5.80 -2.63
CA ALA A 175 -16.21 6.00 -3.80
C ALA A 175 -15.59 4.69 -4.31
N TYR A 176 -15.12 3.84 -3.41
CA TYR A 176 -14.30 2.66 -3.75
C TYR A 176 -15.04 1.31 -3.61
N GLY A 177 -16.26 1.30 -3.08
CA GLY A 177 -16.97 0.07 -2.71
C GLY A 177 -16.56 -0.44 -1.32
N PRO A 178 -17.19 -1.54 -0.85
CA PRO A 178 -16.89 -2.14 0.44
C PRO A 178 -15.42 -2.57 0.51
N PHE A 179 -14.86 -2.57 1.72
CA PHE A 179 -13.53 -3.06 2.02
C PHE A 179 -13.62 -4.05 3.18
N PRO A 180 -12.88 -5.17 3.17
CA PRO A 180 -13.04 -6.20 4.19
C PRO A 180 -12.80 -5.69 5.63
N GLU A 181 -13.56 -6.25 6.56
CA GLU A 181 -13.39 -5.99 8.00
C GLU A 181 -12.17 -6.72 8.56
N PRO A 182 -11.60 -6.28 9.71
CA PRO A 182 -10.40 -6.88 10.29
C PRO A 182 -10.51 -8.41 10.47
N LEU A 183 -11.67 -8.88 10.96
CA LEU A 183 -11.94 -10.30 11.17
C LEU A 183 -11.94 -11.12 9.87
N GLU A 184 -12.34 -10.51 8.74
CA GLU A 184 -12.30 -11.18 7.45
C GLU A 184 -10.85 -11.38 7.00
N PHE A 185 -10.00 -10.37 7.15
CA PHE A 185 -8.57 -10.52 6.87
C PHE A 185 -7.91 -11.55 7.77
N GLU A 186 -8.21 -11.54 9.07
CA GLU A 186 -7.66 -12.51 10.02
C GLU A 186 -8.01 -13.95 9.63
N ARG A 187 -9.28 -14.20 9.28
CA ARG A 187 -9.74 -15.51 8.81
C ARG A 187 -9.03 -15.91 7.51
N ASP A 188 -9.03 -15.03 6.52
CA ASP A 188 -8.46 -15.34 5.20
C ASP A 188 -6.93 -15.61 5.31
N ILE A 189 -6.22 -14.86 6.15
CA ILE A 189 -4.79 -15.07 6.41
C ILE A 189 -4.56 -16.39 7.15
N ALA A 190 -5.38 -16.71 8.17
CA ALA A 190 -5.27 -17.97 8.91
C ALA A 190 -5.49 -19.18 7.99
N GLU A 191 -6.44 -19.10 7.06
CA GLU A 191 -6.70 -20.13 6.04
C GLU A 191 -5.47 -20.33 5.14
N VAL A 192 -4.89 -19.24 4.65
CA VAL A 192 -3.67 -19.27 3.83
C VAL A 192 -2.51 -19.92 4.60
N VAL A 193 -2.27 -19.50 5.84
CA VAL A 193 -1.20 -20.06 6.69
C VAL A 193 -1.42 -21.55 6.94
N SER A 194 -2.66 -21.97 7.22
CA SER A 194 -2.99 -23.39 7.41
C SER A 194 -2.72 -24.21 6.14
N SER A 195 -2.98 -23.64 4.96
CA SER A 195 -2.74 -24.32 3.67
C SER A 195 -1.24 -24.48 3.34
N MET A 196 -0.38 -23.64 3.94
CA MET A 196 1.08 -23.68 3.77
C MET A 196 1.77 -24.68 4.70
N MET A 197 1.08 -25.18 5.74
CA MET A 197 1.64 -26.17 6.64
C MET A 197 1.57 -27.56 5.98
N PRO A 198 2.67 -28.35 5.97
CA PRO A 198 2.59 -29.72 5.51
C PRO A 198 1.57 -30.51 6.37
N PRO A 199 0.88 -31.51 5.79
CA PRO A 199 -0.04 -32.34 6.56
C PRO A 199 0.70 -32.90 7.78
N GLN A 200 0.10 -32.75 8.96
CA GLN A 200 0.59 -33.39 10.17
C GLN A 200 0.48 -34.89 9.95
N VAL A 201 1.60 -35.53 9.60
CA VAL A 201 1.70 -36.98 9.59
C VAL A 201 1.59 -37.39 11.05
N GLY A 202 0.40 -37.89 11.43
CA GLY A 202 0.17 -38.43 12.76
C GLY A 202 1.12 -39.60 13.05
N PRO A 203 1.36 -39.90 14.35
CA PRO A 203 2.23 -40.99 14.77
C PRO A 203 1.76 -42.35 14.23
#